data_AF-A0AB39HLQ1-F1
#
_entry.id   AF-A0AB39HLQ1-F1
#
_cell.length_a   1.000
_cell.length_b   1.000
_cell.length_c   1.000
_cell.angle_alpha   90.00
_cell.angle_beta   90.00
_cell.angle_gamma   90.00
#
_symmetry.space_group_name_H-M   'P 1'
#
loop_
_entity.id
_entity.type
_entity.pdbx_description
1 polymer ?
#
loop_
_entity_poly.entity_id
_entity_poly.type
_entity_poly.pdbx_seq_one_letter_code
_entity_poly.pdbx_strand_id
1 'polypeptide(L)'
;MKVIQSLADVQALEREEHLPSFYIDEIKNQFHLWYEVENNGDEIQDFSLPSWACIYHFNDVEDARMLESCVNDIEYVEAERIDGMKYFRIGIMQDHQLSVIYFLEGTLPYRTEKWLEH
;
A
#
# COMPACT_ATOMS: atom_id res chain seq x y z
N MET A 1 -10.08 -2.76 3.73
CA MET A 1 -8.65 -2.41 3.91
C MET A 1 -7.92 -3.48 4.68
N LYS A 2 -6.76 -3.90 4.18
CA LYS A 2 -5.78 -4.71 4.93
C LYS A 2 -4.57 -3.86 5.29
N VAL A 3 -4.08 -4.04 6.51
CA VAL A 3 -2.84 -3.40 6.98
C VAL A 3 -1.73 -4.44 6.90
N ILE A 4 -0.61 -4.05 6.32
CA ILE A 4 0.54 -4.91 6.10
C ILE A 4 1.68 -4.36 6.95
N GLN A 5 2.06 -5.10 7.98
CA GLN A 5 3.13 -4.72 8.91
C GLN A 5 4.25 -5.75 8.96
N SER A 6 4.00 -6.98 8.53
CA SER A 6 4.94 -8.08 8.57
C SER A 6 5.00 -8.82 7.24
N LEU A 7 6.03 -9.66 7.07
CA LEU A 7 6.13 -10.56 5.92
C LEU A 7 4.96 -11.57 5.89
N ALA A 8 4.45 -11.96 7.06
CA ALA A 8 3.28 -12.85 7.16
C ALA A 8 2.02 -12.20 6.59
N ASP A 9 1.85 -10.88 6.75
CA ASP A 9 0.71 -10.14 6.18
C ASP A 9 0.79 -10.09 4.65
N VAL A 10 1.99 -9.89 4.09
CA VAL A 10 2.22 -9.96 2.64
C VAL A 10 1.84 -11.35 2.10
N GLN A 11 2.26 -12.41 2.80
CA GLN A 11 1.93 -13.80 2.42
C GLN A 11 0.43 -14.13 2.62
N ALA A 12 -0.24 -13.51 3.59
CA ALA A 12 -1.68 -13.63 3.75
C ALA A 12 -2.41 -12.96 2.59
N LEU A 13 -1.96 -11.76 2.20
CA LEU A 13 -2.50 -11.03 1.06
C LEU A 13 -2.40 -11.83 -0.24
N GLU A 14 -1.25 -12.44 -0.51
CA GLU A 14 -1.02 -13.30 -1.68
C GLU A 14 -2.00 -14.48 -1.73
N ARG A 15 -2.33 -15.08 -0.58
CA ARG A 15 -3.19 -16.28 -0.50
C ARG A 15 -4.68 -15.98 -0.58
N GLU A 16 -5.13 -14.83 -0.10
CA GLU A 16 -6.55 -14.56 0.15
C GLU A 16 -7.27 -13.92 -1.04
N GLU A 17 -6.57 -13.17 -1.90
CA GLU A 17 -7.23 -12.15 -2.72
C GLU A 17 -7.21 -12.40 -4.24
N HIS A 18 -6.65 -13.52 -4.71
CA HIS A 18 -6.46 -13.75 -6.17
C HIS A 18 -5.85 -12.54 -6.89
N LEU A 19 -4.98 -11.78 -6.19
CA LEU A 19 -4.38 -10.58 -6.73
C LEU A 19 -3.34 -10.93 -7.80
N PRO A 20 -3.13 -10.06 -8.79
CA PRO A 20 -2.06 -10.24 -9.75
C PRO A 20 -0.70 -10.31 -9.05
N SER A 21 0.16 -11.24 -9.48
CA SER A 21 1.47 -11.43 -8.85
C SER A 21 2.33 -10.18 -8.88
N PHE A 22 2.32 -9.42 -9.99
CA PHE A 22 3.08 -8.17 -10.10
C PHE A 22 2.72 -7.16 -9.00
N TYR A 23 1.45 -7.13 -8.59
CA TYR A 23 0.96 -6.19 -7.59
C TYR A 23 1.42 -6.60 -6.19
N ILE A 24 1.37 -7.90 -5.90
CA ILE A 24 1.92 -8.48 -4.66
C ILE A 24 3.44 -8.24 -4.60
N ASP A 25 4.13 -8.42 -5.72
CA ASP A 25 5.58 -8.20 -5.81
C ASP A 25 5.94 -6.75 -5.48
N GLU A 26 5.16 -5.76 -5.94
CA GLU A 26 5.41 -4.35 -5.61
C GLU A 26 5.19 -4.04 -4.12
N ILE A 27 4.11 -4.55 -3.53
CA ILE A 27 3.87 -4.42 -2.08
C ILE A 27 5.01 -5.06 -1.29
N LYS A 28 5.46 -6.24 -1.72
CA LYS A 28 6.56 -6.98 -1.10
C LYS A 28 7.88 -6.23 -1.23
N ASN A 29 8.18 -5.65 -2.40
CA ASN A 29 9.36 -4.83 -2.61
C ASN A 29 9.37 -3.59 -1.71
N GLN A 30 8.21 -2.94 -1.55
CA GLN A 30 8.06 -1.82 -0.61
C GLN A 30 8.33 -2.25 0.83
N PHE A 31 7.81 -3.39 1.25
CA PHE A 31 8.07 -3.94 2.58
C PHE A 31 9.55 -4.26 2.79
N HIS A 32 10.21 -4.89 1.82
CA HIS A 32 11.65 -5.16 1.87
C HIS A 32 12.48 -3.87 1.96
N LEU A 33 12.13 -2.84 1.21
CA LEU A 33 12.80 -1.54 1.27
C LEU A 33 12.73 -0.94 2.68
N TRP A 34 11.56 -0.99 3.31
CA TRP A 34 11.40 -0.50 4.68
C TRP A 34 12.10 -1.38 5.71
N TYR A 35 12.10 -2.69 5.54
CA TYR A 35 12.91 -3.60 6.35
C TYR A 35 14.41 -3.24 6.26
N GLU A 36 14.95 -2.98 5.07
CA GLU A 36 16.36 -2.61 4.92
C GLU A 36 16.73 -1.29 5.61
N VAL A 37 15.77 -0.37 5.76
CA VAL A 37 15.98 0.94 6.38
C VAL A 37 15.76 0.90 7.90
N GLU A 38 14.71 0.21 8.37
CA GLU A 38 14.22 0.27 9.74
C GLU A 38 14.68 -0.90 10.61
N ASN A 39 15.22 -1.98 10.01
CA ASN A 39 15.62 -3.15 10.78
C ASN A 39 16.79 -2.83 11.73
N ASN A 40 16.67 -3.29 12.98
CA ASN A 40 17.69 -3.17 14.01
C ASN A 40 18.45 -4.48 14.28
N GLY A 41 18.47 -5.39 13.31
CA GLY A 41 19.18 -6.68 13.37
C GLY A 41 18.29 -7.90 13.54
N ASP A 42 16.98 -7.73 13.46
CA ASP A 42 16.00 -8.81 13.44
C ASP A 42 16.05 -9.56 12.10
N GLU A 43 15.66 -10.83 12.12
CA GLU A 43 15.39 -11.56 10.89
C GLU A 43 14.08 -11.05 10.27
N ILE A 44 13.99 -11.05 8.94
CA ILE A 44 12.81 -10.55 8.22
C ILE A 44 11.50 -11.25 8.61
N GLN A 45 11.57 -12.50 9.08
CA GLN A 45 10.41 -13.26 9.53
C GLN A 45 9.82 -12.73 10.83
N ASP A 46 10.67 -12.10 11.67
CA ASP A 46 10.30 -11.57 12.98
C ASP A 46 10.12 -10.04 12.95
N PHE A 47 10.53 -9.39 11.85
CA PHE A 47 10.37 -7.96 11.67
C PHE A 47 8.91 -7.55 11.52
N SER A 48 8.56 -6.47 12.21
CA SER A 48 7.31 -5.74 12.01
C SER A 48 7.63 -4.27 11.80
N LEU A 49 6.91 -3.64 10.88
CA LEU A 49 6.99 -2.21 10.69
C LEU A 49 6.68 -1.49 12.00
N PRO A 50 7.37 -0.36 12.28
CA PRO A 50 7.03 0.48 13.40
C PRO A 50 5.54 0.84 13.39
N SER A 51 4.94 1.07 14.56
CA SER A 51 3.49 1.34 14.69
C SER A 51 3.00 2.59 13.94
N TRP A 52 3.93 3.40 13.44
CA TRP A 52 3.69 4.62 12.67
C TRP A 52 3.87 4.46 11.15
N ALA A 53 4.50 3.38 10.68
CA ALA A 53 4.62 3.06 9.26
C ALA A 53 3.68 1.91 8.93
N CYS A 54 2.84 2.10 7.93
CA CYS A 54 1.92 1.07 7.47
C CYS A 54 1.86 1.06 5.95
N ILE A 55 1.84 -0.15 5.39
CA ILE A 55 1.42 -0.37 4.02
C ILE A 55 -0.04 -0.79 4.07
N TYR A 56 -0.91 -0.06 3.37
CA TYR A 56 -2.33 -0.36 3.28
C TYR A 56 -2.65 -0.92 1.91
N HIS A 57 -3.42 -2.00 1.88
CA HIS A 57 -4.09 -2.47 0.67
C HIS A 57 -5.57 -2.12 0.77
N PHE A 58 -6.08 -1.39 -0.22
CA PHE A 58 -7.52 -1.14 -0.34
C PHE A 58 -8.16 -2.14 -1.29
N ASN A 59 -9.33 -2.60 -0.90
CA ASN A 59 -9.99 -3.75 -1.54
C ASN A 59 -11.40 -3.39 -1.98
N ASP A 60 -11.98 -2.34 -1.40
CA ASP A 60 -13.33 -1.91 -1.70
C ASP A 60 -13.51 -0.40 -1.57
N VAL A 61 -14.73 0.03 -1.90
CA VAL A 61 -15.13 1.44 -1.91
C VAL A 61 -15.26 2.04 -0.51
N GLU A 62 -15.39 1.23 0.55
CA GLU A 62 -15.48 1.75 1.92
C GLU A 62 -14.13 2.31 2.36
N ASP A 63 -13.04 1.76 1.83
CA ASP A 63 -11.67 2.23 2.06
C ASP A 63 -11.43 3.65 1.51
N ALA A 64 -12.23 4.11 0.54
CA ALA A 64 -12.16 5.47 0.01
C ALA A 64 -12.30 6.54 1.10
N ARG A 65 -13.05 6.25 2.18
CA ARG A 65 -13.21 7.18 3.30
C ARG A 65 -11.90 7.47 4.02
N MET A 66 -11.00 6.49 4.11
CA MET A 66 -9.68 6.72 4.70
C MET A 66 -8.88 7.68 3.81
N LEU A 67 -8.88 7.46 2.49
CA LEU A 67 -8.21 8.37 1.56
C LEU A 67 -8.76 9.79 1.64
N GLU A 68 -10.08 9.95 1.72
CA GLU A 68 -10.73 11.25 1.92
C GLU A 68 -10.27 11.93 3.22
N SER A 69 -10.11 11.17 4.31
CA SER A 69 -9.65 11.70 5.60
C SER A 69 -8.19 12.15 5.60
N CYS A 70 -7.36 11.57 4.73
CA CYS A 70 -5.92 11.84 4.65
C CYS A 70 -5.55 12.67 3.41
N VAL A 71 -6.52 13.28 2.72
CA VAL A 71 -6.29 13.96 1.43
C VAL A 71 -5.28 15.10 1.52
N ASN A 72 -5.24 15.80 2.65
CA ASN A 72 -4.30 16.91 2.89
C ASN A 72 -2.90 16.42 3.26
N ASP A 73 -2.76 15.14 3.59
CA ASP A 73 -1.52 14.50 4.02
C ASP A 73 -0.87 13.71 2.86
N ILE A 74 -1.48 13.72 1.66
CA ILE A 74 -0.92 13.05 0.48
C ILE A 74 0.36 13.77 0.05
N GLU A 75 1.47 13.05 0.08
CA GLU A 75 2.78 13.54 -0.37
C GLU A 75 2.99 13.26 -1.86
N TYR A 76 2.60 12.07 -2.31
CA TYR A 76 2.69 11.69 -3.71
C TYR A 76 1.57 10.71 -4.09
N VAL A 77 1.23 10.75 -5.38
CA VAL A 77 0.35 9.77 -6.02
C VAL A 77 1.07 9.28 -7.27
N GLU A 78 1.23 7.97 -7.37
CA GLU A 78 1.79 7.30 -8.53
C GLU A 78 0.82 6.26 -9.03
N ALA A 79 0.85 6.04 -10.34
CA ALA A 79 0.02 5.05 -10.97
C ALA A 79 0.79 4.38 -12.10
N GLU A 80 0.92 3.07 -12.03
CA GLU A 80 1.71 2.27 -12.96
C GLU A 80 0.84 1.24 -13.67
N ARG A 81 1.23 0.89 -14.90
CA ARG A 81 0.54 -0.09 -15.71
C ARG A 81 1.49 -1.23 -16.08
N ILE A 82 1.16 -2.44 -15.62
CA ILE A 82 1.92 -3.67 -15.84
C ILE A 82 0.95 -4.70 -16.42
N ASP A 83 1.34 -5.33 -17.53
CA ASP A 83 0.53 -6.35 -18.24
C ASP A 83 -0.93 -5.92 -18.50
N GLY A 84 -1.13 -4.64 -18.79
CA GLY A 84 -2.45 -4.06 -19.09
C GLY A 84 -3.30 -3.75 -17.86
N MET A 85 -2.89 -4.18 -16.66
CA MET A 85 -3.51 -3.82 -15.39
C MET A 85 -2.83 -2.60 -14.80
N LYS A 86 -3.61 -1.77 -14.10
CA LYS A 86 -3.11 -0.55 -13.46
C LYS A 86 -3.26 -0.67 -11.95
N TYR A 87 -2.27 -0.17 -11.21
CA TYR A 87 -2.35 0.01 -9.77
C TYR A 87 -1.96 1.44 -9.38
N PHE A 88 -2.37 1.85 -8.19
CA PHE A 88 -2.04 3.13 -7.59
C PHE A 88 -1.17 2.90 -6.35
N ARG A 89 -0.21 3.79 -6.14
CA ARG A 89 0.63 3.91 -4.94
C ARG A 89 0.52 5.34 -4.42
N ILE A 90 0.06 5.52 -3.20
CA ILE A 90 -0.13 6.84 -2.59
C ILE A 90 0.72 6.92 -1.33
N GLY A 91 1.66 7.85 -1.29
CA GLY A 91 2.39 8.19 -0.07
C GLY A 91 1.59 9.19 0.76
N ILE A 92 1.40 8.89 2.03
CA ILE A 92 0.75 9.76 3.01
C ILE A 92 1.74 10.09 4.12
N MET A 93 1.95 11.38 4.37
CA MET A 93 2.86 11.89 5.40
C MET A 93 2.05 12.43 6.59
N GLN A 94 1.95 11.65 7.66
CA GLN A 94 1.26 12.05 8.90
C GLN A 94 2.27 12.15 10.04
N ASP A 95 2.33 13.29 10.72
CA ASP A 95 3.24 13.52 11.85
C ASP A 95 4.72 13.17 11.55
N HIS A 96 5.19 13.44 10.32
CA HIS A 96 6.52 13.10 9.79
C HIS A 96 6.76 11.60 9.57
N GLN A 97 5.69 10.81 9.48
CA GLN A 97 5.73 9.37 9.27
C GLN A 97 5.06 9.02 7.94
N LEU A 98 5.77 8.25 7.12
CA LEU A 98 5.29 7.83 5.81
C LEU A 98 4.46 6.54 5.95
N SER A 99 3.22 6.60 5.47
CA SER A 99 2.39 5.44 5.15
C SER A 99 2.19 5.35 3.65
N VAL A 100 1.96 4.15 3.13
CA VAL A 100 1.73 3.95 1.69
C VAL A 100 0.44 3.17 1.48
N ILE A 101 -0.45 3.68 0.63
CA ILE A 101 -1.65 2.99 0.19
C ILE A 101 -1.42 2.40 -1.20
N TYR A 102 -1.79 1.14 -1.38
CA TYR A 102 -1.85 0.44 -2.66
C TYR A 102 -3.29 0.01 -2.99
N PHE A 103 -3.68 0.11 -4.25
CA PHE A 103 -4.92 -0.49 -4.77
C PHE A 103 -4.90 -0.67 -6.29
N LEU A 104 -5.74 -1.56 -6.82
CA LEU A 104 -5.87 -1.80 -8.25
C LEU A 104 -6.90 -0.84 -8.89
N GLU A 105 -6.72 -0.52 -10.17
CA GLU A 105 -7.73 0.21 -10.96
C GLU A 105 -9.08 -0.52 -10.90
N GLY A 106 -10.14 0.23 -10.58
CA GLY A 106 -11.49 -0.29 -10.37
C GLY A 106 -11.82 -0.63 -8.92
N THR A 107 -10.89 -0.54 -7.97
CA THR A 107 -11.16 -0.71 -6.54
C THR A 107 -11.96 0.46 -5.99
N LEU A 108 -11.60 1.70 -6.36
CA LEU A 108 -12.24 2.91 -5.85
C LEU A 108 -13.23 3.48 -6.87
N PRO A 109 -14.16 4.37 -6.46
CA PRO A 109 -15.04 5.03 -7.39
C PRO A 109 -14.26 5.73 -8.51
N TYR A 110 -14.69 5.56 -9.77
CA TYR A 110 -14.03 6.12 -10.94
C TYR A 110 -13.64 7.60 -10.82
N ARG A 111 -14.49 8.42 -10.18
CA ARG A 111 -14.19 9.84 -9.95
C ARG A 111 -12.97 10.04 -9.05
N THR A 112 -12.81 9.21 -8.03
CA THR A 112 -11.67 9.22 -7.11
C THR A 112 -10.40 8.80 -7.84
N GLU A 113 -10.46 7.69 -8.58
CA GLU A 113 -9.30 7.21 -9.35
C GLU A 113 -8.86 8.22 -10.42
N LYS A 114 -9.82 8.89 -11.06
CA LYS A 114 -9.51 9.97 -12.01
C LYS A 114 -8.93 11.20 -11.35
N TRP A 115 -9.42 11.56 -10.17
CA TRP A 115 -8.86 12.68 -9.41
C TRP A 115 -7.40 12.42 -9.02
N LEU A 116 -7.06 11.18 -8.67
CA LEU A 116 -5.69 10.74 -8.35
C LEU A 116 -4.72 10.74 -9.55
N GLU A 117 -5.22 10.81 -10.78
CA GLU A 117 -4.38 10.89 -11.99
C GLU A 117 -3.94 12.33 -12.34
N HIS A 118 -4.41 13.33 -11.59
CA HIS A 118 -4.25 14.76 -11.89
C HIS A 118 -3.40 15.49 -10.85
#